data_AF-A0A7S1RJF5-F1
#
_entry.id   AF-A0A7S1RJF5-F1
#
_cell.length_a   1.000
_cell.length_b   1.000
_cell.length_c   1.000
_cell.angle_alpha   90.00
_cell.angle_beta   90.00
_cell.angle_gamma   90.00
#
_symmetry.space_group_name_H-M   'P 1'
#
loop_
_entity.id
_entity.type
_entity.pdbx_description
1 polymer ?
#
loop_
_entity_poly.entity_id
_entity_poly.type
_entity_poly.pdbx_seq_one_letter_code
_entity_poly.pdbx_strand_id
1 'polypeptide(L)'
;FQGALSTLPWVALSLCAMAGDAENLARISSYVIAMLQAPTWVSPILNFIDENCLIFDDAEENKLEYTLVHKAFTQLVDELLAAHLAEFTVTTEEFLLFCQNGLTGENHLHRSLVEQLISVDDFLVFKAMMVKRSAELRRETLVGEGGDEKAREEEQRITQHVRSL
;
A
#
# COMPACT_ATOMS: atom_id res chain seq x y z
N PHE A 1 6.13 30.49 -38.63
CA PHE A 1 7.19 30.96 -37.72
C PHE A 1 7.51 30.02 -36.56
N GLN A 2 6.98 28.78 -36.51
CA GLN A 2 7.16 27.88 -35.36
C GLN A 2 8.32 26.87 -35.50
N GLY A 3 8.94 26.76 -36.68
CA GLY A 3 10.01 25.79 -36.95
C GLY A 3 11.45 26.31 -36.82
N ALA A 4 11.66 27.62 -36.64
CA ALA A 4 13.01 28.22 -36.66
C ALA A 4 13.63 28.40 -35.25
N LEU A 5 12.84 28.28 -34.20
CA LEU A 5 13.31 28.46 -32.82
C LEU A 5 13.94 27.17 -32.25
N SER A 6 13.51 26.00 -32.71
CA SER A 6 14.06 24.70 -32.27
C SER A 6 15.46 24.39 -32.81
N THR A 7 15.93 25.14 -33.82
CA THR A 7 17.26 24.95 -34.43
C THR A 7 18.37 25.75 -33.76
N LEU A 8 18.02 26.66 -32.83
CA LEU A 8 19.01 27.41 -32.06
C LEU A 8 19.69 26.45 -31.06
N PRO A 9 21.04 26.41 -31.00
CA PRO A 9 21.76 25.46 -30.16
C PRO A 9 21.34 25.49 -28.69
N TRP A 10 21.09 26.68 -28.13
CA TRP A 10 20.67 26.84 -26.73
C TRP A 10 19.23 26.37 -26.48
N VAL A 11 18.33 26.50 -27.45
CA VAL A 11 16.95 25.98 -27.37
C VAL A 11 16.97 24.45 -27.47
N ALA A 12 17.77 23.91 -28.39
CA ALA A 12 17.97 22.46 -28.54
C ALA A 12 18.61 21.84 -27.28
N LEU A 13 19.64 22.48 -26.71
CA LEU A 13 20.25 22.08 -25.43
C LEU A 13 19.23 22.10 -24.28
N SER A 14 18.42 23.15 -24.17
CA SER A 14 17.40 23.25 -23.13
C SER A 14 16.28 22.22 -23.31
N LEU A 15 15.85 21.94 -24.54
CA LEU A 15 14.87 20.89 -24.83
C LEU A 15 15.42 19.49 -24.57
N CYS A 16 16.68 19.21 -24.93
CA CYS A 16 17.34 17.94 -24.63
C CYS A 16 17.52 17.73 -23.12
N ALA A 17 17.86 18.80 -22.37
CA ALA A 17 17.94 18.73 -20.91
C ALA A 17 16.58 18.38 -20.29
N MET A 18 15.51 19.08 -20.70
CA MET A 18 14.14 18.81 -20.23
C MET A 18 13.65 17.41 -20.62
N ALA A 19 14.05 16.91 -21.79
CA ALA A 19 13.74 15.55 -22.23
C ALA A 19 14.47 14.49 -21.38
N GLY A 20 15.73 14.73 -21.01
CA GLY A 20 16.49 13.87 -20.11
C GLY A 20 15.89 13.85 -18.69
N ASP A 21 15.46 15.01 -18.19
CA ASP A 21 14.78 15.13 -16.89
C ASP A 21 13.46 14.35 -16.87
N ALA A 22 12.67 14.43 -17.95
CA ALA A 22 11.42 13.68 -18.07
C ALA A 22 11.63 12.16 -18.12
N GLU A 23 12.67 11.70 -18.83
CA GLU A 23 13.03 10.27 -18.90
C GLU A 23 13.46 9.75 -17.52
N ASN A 24 14.27 10.52 -16.79
CA ASN A 24 14.70 10.19 -15.43
C ASN A 24 13.51 10.10 -14.47
N LEU A 25 12.59 11.06 -14.52
CA LEU A 25 11.36 11.04 -13.73
C LEU A 25 10.49 9.82 -14.02
N ALA A 26 10.33 9.46 -15.30
CA ALA A 26 9.57 8.28 -15.70
C ALA A 26 10.22 6.98 -15.20
N ARG A 27 11.56 6.89 -15.26
CA ARG A 27 12.33 5.75 -14.73
C ARG A 27 12.13 5.58 -13.23
N ILE A 28 12.28 6.66 -12.45
CA ILE A 28 12.11 6.64 -10.99
C ILE A 28 10.65 6.31 -10.64
N SER A 29 9.68 6.90 -11.34
CA SER A 29 8.26 6.60 -11.15
C SER A 29 7.95 5.12 -11.37
N SER A 30 8.45 4.56 -12.46
CA SER A 30 8.27 3.14 -12.80
C SER A 30 8.85 2.21 -11.72
N TYR A 31 10.03 2.57 -11.21
CA TYR A 31 10.68 1.83 -10.12
C TYR A 31 9.86 1.87 -8.83
N VAL A 32 9.44 3.06 -8.39
CA VAL A 32 8.65 3.23 -7.15
C VAL A 32 7.32 2.49 -7.25
N ILE A 33 6.65 2.51 -8.40
CA ILE A 33 5.39 1.79 -8.60
C ILE A 33 5.61 0.28 -8.50
N ALA A 34 6.64 -0.25 -9.17
CA ALA A 34 6.97 -1.67 -9.11
C ALA A 34 7.31 -2.11 -7.67
N MET A 35 8.06 -1.29 -6.94
CA MET A 35 8.37 -1.49 -5.53
C MET A 35 7.10 -1.58 -4.66
N LEU A 36 6.19 -0.61 -4.77
CA LEU A 36 4.95 -0.57 -3.97
C LEU A 36 3.99 -1.73 -4.27
N GLN A 37 4.12 -2.35 -5.45
CA GLN A 37 3.35 -3.53 -5.85
C GLN A 37 4.04 -4.85 -5.54
N ALA A 38 5.31 -4.82 -5.13
CA ALA A 38 6.10 -6.02 -4.89
C ALA A 38 5.57 -6.79 -3.66
N PRO A 39 5.57 -8.13 -3.67
CA PRO A 39 5.19 -8.93 -2.50
C PRO A 39 6.05 -8.64 -1.25
N THR A 40 7.30 -8.24 -1.46
CA THR A 40 8.24 -7.81 -0.41
C THR A 40 7.82 -6.52 0.29
N TRP A 41 6.98 -5.70 -0.36
CA TRP A 41 6.35 -4.52 0.22
C TRP A 41 4.96 -4.88 0.80
N VAL A 42 4.11 -5.49 -0.03
CA VAL A 42 2.70 -5.71 0.28
C VAL A 42 2.50 -6.68 1.45
N SER A 43 3.24 -7.80 1.46
CA SER A 43 2.99 -8.87 2.44
C SER A 43 3.32 -8.44 3.88
N PRO A 44 4.48 -7.81 4.17
CA PRO A 44 4.78 -7.35 5.54
C PRO A 44 3.75 -6.35 6.07
N ILE A 45 3.27 -5.44 5.20
CA ILE A 45 2.25 -4.45 5.57
C ILE A 45 0.92 -5.12 5.91
N LEU A 46 0.43 -6.02 5.06
CA LEU A 46 -0.83 -6.73 5.31
C LEU A 46 -0.76 -7.60 6.56
N ASN A 47 0.36 -8.31 6.76
CA ASN A 47 0.58 -9.12 7.96
C ASN A 47 0.54 -8.26 9.23
N PHE A 48 1.23 -7.10 9.22
CA PHE A 48 1.21 -6.18 10.35
C PHE A 48 -0.21 -5.70 10.68
N ILE A 49 -0.99 -5.34 9.65
CA ILE A 49 -2.38 -4.89 9.85
C ILE A 49 -3.21 -6.04 10.46
N ASP A 50 -3.10 -7.25 9.93
CA ASP A 50 -3.87 -8.41 10.41
C ASP A 50 -3.54 -8.76 11.87
N GLU A 51 -2.27 -8.72 12.24
CA GLU A 51 -1.82 -9.03 13.60
C GLU A 51 -2.25 -7.98 14.64
N ASN A 52 -2.41 -6.72 14.23
CA ASN A 52 -2.60 -5.60 15.16
C ASN A 52 -3.99 -4.95 15.11
N CYS A 53 -4.82 -5.21 14.09
CA CYS A 53 -6.08 -4.48 13.91
C CYS A 53 -7.18 -4.82 14.93
N LEU A 54 -7.13 -5.98 15.59
CA LEU A 54 -8.22 -6.44 16.47
C LEU A 54 -8.49 -5.53 17.68
N ILE A 55 -7.49 -4.78 18.15
CA ILE A 55 -7.65 -3.83 19.26
C ILE A 55 -8.40 -2.56 18.85
N PHE A 56 -8.47 -2.27 17.55
CA PHE A 56 -9.08 -1.07 17.02
C PHE A 56 -10.61 -1.18 16.95
N ASP A 57 -11.27 -0.08 17.29
CA ASP A 57 -12.71 0.13 17.26
C ASP A 57 -13.06 1.52 16.70
N ASP A 58 -14.32 1.67 16.32
CA ASP A 58 -14.88 2.90 15.74
C ASP A 58 -15.32 3.92 16.82
N ALA A 59 -14.80 3.80 18.04
CA ALA A 59 -15.09 4.77 19.09
C ALA A 59 -14.40 6.11 18.77
N GLU A 60 -15.04 7.23 19.11
CA GLU A 60 -14.45 8.56 18.91
C GLU A 60 -13.18 8.75 19.76
N GLU A 61 -13.16 8.20 20.98
CA GLU A 61 -12.01 8.24 21.88
C GLU A 61 -10.91 7.26 21.44
N ASN A 62 -9.66 7.73 21.40
CA ASN A 62 -8.51 6.91 21.04
C ASN A 62 -7.82 6.33 22.28
N LYS A 63 -7.50 5.03 22.21
CA LYS A 63 -6.71 4.35 23.25
C LYS A 63 -5.23 4.65 23.09
N LEU A 64 -4.49 4.75 24.19
CA LEU A 64 -3.04 5.03 24.18
C LEU A 64 -2.23 3.99 23.39
N GLU A 65 -2.67 2.74 23.39
CA GLU A 65 -2.05 1.65 22.63
C GLU A 65 -2.09 1.87 21.10
N TYR A 66 -3.07 2.61 20.57
CA TYR A 66 -3.16 2.88 19.13
C TYR A 66 -1.96 3.69 18.64
N THR A 67 -1.45 4.61 19.47
CA THR A 67 -0.25 5.39 19.14
C THR A 67 1.00 4.52 19.08
N LEU A 68 1.10 3.48 19.91
CA LEU A 68 2.23 2.56 19.89
C LEU A 68 2.22 1.72 18.61
N VAL A 69 1.05 1.23 18.20
CA VAL A 69 0.90 0.47 16.96
C VAL A 69 1.15 1.36 15.74
N HIS A 70 0.66 2.60 15.73
CA HIS A 70 0.93 3.54 14.62
C HIS A 70 2.42 3.82 14.46
N LYS A 71 3.16 4.04 15.56
CA LYS A 71 4.62 4.21 15.51
C LYS A 71 5.33 2.99 14.95
N ALA A 72 4.92 1.79 15.35
CA ALA A 72 5.48 0.54 14.82
C ALA A 72 5.18 0.37 13.32
N PHE A 73 3.99 0.78 12.88
CA PHE A 73 3.62 0.80 11.47
C PHE A 73 4.49 1.77 10.66
N THR A 74 4.65 3.01 11.14
CA THR A 74 5.53 4.01 10.51
C THR A 74 6.96 3.48 10.39
N GLN A 75 7.49 2.89 11.46
CA GLN A 75 8.83 2.30 11.44
C GLN A 75 8.95 1.16 10.42
N LEU A 76 7.96 0.27 10.33
CA LEU A 76 7.93 -0.79 9.32
C LEU A 76 7.99 -0.21 7.90
N VAL A 77 7.17 0.81 7.61
CA VAL A 77 7.14 1.44 6.29
C VAL A 77 8.48 2.12 5.97
N ASP A 78 9.08 2.81 6.94
CA ASP A 78 10.40 3.43 6.80
C ASP A 78 11.50 2.39 6.49
N GLU A 79 11.50 1.26 7.20
CA GLU A 79 12.46 0.17 6.97
C GLU A 79 12.27 -0.47 5.59
N LEU A 80 11.03 -0.67 5.15
CA LEU A 80 10.74 -1.19 3.81
C LEU A 80 11.18 -0.21 2.72
N LEU A 81 10.90 1.09 2.87
CA LEU A 81 11.35 2.12 1.94
C LEU A 81 12.87 2.15 1.88
N ALA A 82 13.55 2.15 3.02
CA ALA A 82 15.00 2.16 3.09
C ALA A 82 15.61 0.92 2.41
N ALA A 83 15.05 -0.27 2.65
CA ALA A 83 15.53 -1.51 2.06
C ALA A 83 15.42 -1.51 0.53
N HIS A 84 14.27 -1.12 -0.02
CA HIS A 84 14.08 -1.09 -1.47
C HIS A 84 14.88 0.05 -2.11
N LEU A 85 14.87 1.26 -1.53
CA LEU A 85 15.62 2.39 -2.09
C LEU A 85 17.14 2.18 -2.02
N ALA A 86 17.66 1.34 -1.11
CA ALA A 86 19.07 0.99 -1.08
C ALA A 86 19.51 0.20 -2.34
N GLU A 87 18.60 -0.54 -2.97
CA GLU A 87 18.85 -1.25 -4.23
C GLU A 87 18.72 -0.32 -5.45
N PHE A 88 18.11 0.85 -5.27
CA PHE A 88 17.89 1.82 -6.33
C PHE A 88 19.02 2.84 -6.43
N THR A 89 19.86 2.70 -7.45
CA THR A 89 20.87 3.70 -7.74
C THR A 89 20.23 4.92 -8.42
N VAL A 90 20.17 6.03 -7.70
CA VAL A 90 19.70 7.34 -8.18
C VAL A 90 20.68 8.42 -7.72
N THR A 91 20.97 9.40 -8.57
CA THR A 91 21.82 10.53 -8.16
C THR A 91 21.04 11.48 -7.26
N THR A 92 21.74 12.33 -6.52
CA THR A 92 21.10 13.35 -5.67
C THR A 92 20.26 14.31 -6.51
N GLU A 93 20.71 14.72 -7.70
CA GLU A 93 19.93 15.59 -8.58
C GLU A 93 18.66 14.93 -9.08
N GLU A 94 18.75 13.66 -9.53
CA GLU A 94 17.61 12.88 -10.00
C GLU A 94 16.56 12.69 -8.89
N PHE A 95 16.99 12.38 -7.66
CA PHE A 95 16.10 12.21 -6.53
C PHE A 95 15.42 13.53 -6.13
N LEU A 96 16.16 14.64 -6.08
CA LEU A 96 15.59 15.96 -5.79
C LEU A 96 14.57 16.39 -6.84
N LEU A 97 14.86 16.10 -8.12
CA LEU A 97 13.92 16.34 -9.22
C LEU A 97 12.64 15.50 -9.03
N PHE A 98 12.78 14.22 -8.66
CA PHE A 98 11.64 13.37 -8.35
C PHE A 98 10.82 13.88 -7.16
N CYS A 99 11.45 14.30 -6.07
CA CYS A 99 10.73 14.86 -4.91
C CYS A 99 9.90 16.10 -5.25
N GLN A 100 10.33 16.90 -6.25
CA GLN A 100 9.60 18.10 -6.67
C GLN A 100 8.44 17.81 -7.61
N ASN A 101 8.56 16.76 -8.43
CA ASN A 101 7.60 16.47 -9.50
C ASN A 101 6.66 15.30 -9.16
N GLY A 102 7.07 14.42 -8.25
CA GLY A 102 6.33 13.21 -7.86
C GLY A 102 6.27 12.15 -8.96
N LEU A 103 5.31 11.22 -8.81
CA LEU A 103 5.04 10.18 -9.79
C LEU A 103 4.47 10.79 -11.08
N THR A 104 5.12 10.54 -12.22
CA THR A 104 4.72 11.06 -13.53
C THR A 104 4.01 9.99 -14.38
N GLY A 105 2.94 10.34 -15.10
CA GLY A 105 2.21 9.44 -16.01
C GLY A 105 0.83 8.98 -15.50
N GLU A 106 0.09 8.20 -16.30
CA GLU A 106 -1.13 7.51 -15.87
C GLU A 106 -0.77 6.33 -14.96
N ASN A 107 -0.46 6.64 -13.70
CA ASN A 107 -0.04 5.66 -12.72
C ASN A 107 -1.22 5.22 -11.87
N HIS A 108 -1.70 4.00 -12.10
CA HIS A 108 -2.78 3.41 -11.31
C HIS A 108 -2.20 2.64 -10.12
N LEU A 109 -1.74 3.36 -9.09
CA LEU A 109 -1.55 2.73 -7.79
C LEU A 109 -2.92 2.30 -7.27
N HIS A 110 -3.01 1.06 -6.78
CA HIS A 110 -4.23 0.60 -6.15
C HIS A 110 -4.54 1.50 -4.95
N ARG A 111 -5.81 1.87 -4.78
CA ARG A 111 -6.26 2.80 -3.73
C ARG A 111 -5.73 2.42 -2.34
N SER A 112 -5.67 1.13 -2.04
CA SER A 112 -5.15 0.64 -0.74
C SER A 112 -3.68 0.97 -0.51
N LEU A 113 -2.84 0.99 -1.55
CA LEU A 113 -1.42 1.34 -1.42
C LEU A 113 -1.26 2.83 -1.11
N VAL A 114 -2.07 3.67 -1.77
CA VAL A 114 -2.08 5.11 -1.50
C VAL A 114 -2.54 5.38 -0.08
N GLU A 115 -3.59 4.70 0.38
CA GLU A 115 -4.10 4.79 1.75
C GLU A 115 -3.03 4.37 2.78
N GLN A 116 -2.29 3.28 2.52
CA GLN A 116 -1.16 2.85 3.35
C GLN A 116 -0.08 3.93 3.45
N LEU A 117 0.32 4.55 2.34
CA LEU A 117 1.32 5.64 2.37
C LEU A 117 0.82 6.88 3.12
N ILE A 118 -0.43 7.29 2.92
CA ILE A 118 -1.01 8.43 3.65
C ILE A 118 -1.08 8.14 5.15
N SER A 119 -1.41 6.91 5.52
CA SER A 119 -1.54 6.51 6.93
C SER A 119 -0.25 6.58 7.74
N VAL A 120 0.92 6.69 7.09
CA VAL A 120 2.20 6.87 7.77
C VAL A 120 2.21 8.18 8.58
N ASP A 121 1.72 9.27 7.98
CA ASP A 121 1.68 10.60 8.58
C ASP A 121 0.30 10.99 9.13
N ASP A 122 -0.77 10.34 8.66
CA ASP A 122 -2.14 10.60 9.10
C ASP A 122 -2.69 9.45 9.97
N PHE A 123 -2.70 9.70 11.28
CA PHE A 123 -3.25 8.75 12.26
C PHE A 123 -4.73 8.43 12.03
N LEU A 124 -5.54 9.36 11.53
CA LEU A 124 -6.97 9.11 11.30
C LEU A 124 -7.17 8.15 10.12
N VAL A 125 -6.38 8.30 9.06
CA VAL A 125 -6.37 7.35 7.93
C VAL A 125 -5.85 5.99 8.40
N PHE A 126 -4.79 5.97 9.22
CA PHE A 126 -4.30 4.74 9.84
C PHE A 126 -5.38 4.03 10.67
N LYS A 127 -6.05 4.76 11.56
CA LYS A 127 -7.13 4.20 12.39
C LYS A 127 -8.26 3.66 11.52
N ALA A 128 -8.70 4.41 10.52
CA ALA A 128 -9.77 3.98 9.62
C ALA A 128 -9.41 2.66 8.91
N MET A 129 -8.17 2.54 8.42
CA MET A 129 -7.64 1.31 7.82
C MET A 129 -7.66 0.13 8.82
N MET A 130 -7.18 0.35 10.04
CA MET A 130 -7.16 -0.69 11.09
C MET A 130 -8.58 -1.11 11.50
N VAL A 131 -9.48 -0.16 11.74
CA VAL A 131 -10.89 -0.43 12.09
C VAL A 131 -11.59 -1.22 11.00
N LYS A 132 -11.39 -0.84 9.73
CA LYS A 132 -11.95 -1.54 8.58
C LYS A 132 -11.50 -3.00 8.55
N ARG A 133 -10.19 -3.26 8.62
CA ARG A 133 -9.67 -4.63 8.57
C ARG A 133 -10.09 -5.46 9.80
N SER A 134 -10.14 -4.82 10.97
CA SER A 134 -10.64 -5.43 12.20
C SER A 134 -12.08 -5.91 12.08
N ALA A 135 -12.95 -5.09 11.47
CA ALA A 135 -14.33 -5.48 11.20
C ALA A 135 -14.44 -6.62 10.17
N GLU A 136 -13.59 -6.63 9.15
CA GLU A 136 -13.51 -7.70 8.15
C GLU A 136 -13.11 -9.04 8.79
N LEU A 137 -12.06 -9.07 9.61
CA LEU A 137 -11.61 -10.29 10.30
C LEU A 137 -12.68 -10.84 11.24
N ARG A 138 -13.33 -9.98 12.04
CA ARG A 138 -14.44 -10.41 12.91
C ARG A 138 -15.59 -11.03 12.11
N ARG A 139 -15.89 -10.51 10.93
CA ARG A 139 -16.91 -11.05 10.03
C ARG A 139 -16.48 -12.41 9.46
N GLU A 140 -15.21 -12.60 9.12
CA GLU A 140 -14.69 -13.85 8.57
C GLU A 140 -14.78 -15.00 9.59
N THR A 141 -14.48 -14.75 10.86
CA THR A 141 -14.64 -15.76 11.94
C THR A 141 -16.07 -16.25 12.07
N LEU A 142 -17.05 -15.34 12.06
CA LEU A 142 -18.48 -15.68 12.18
C LEU A 142 -19.00 -16.52 11.01
N VAL A 143 -18.48 -16.28 9.80
CA VAL A 143 -18.85 -17.05 8.61
C VAL A 143 -18.25 -18.46 8.64
N GLY A 144 -17.02 -18.61 9.13
CA GLY A 144 -16.37 -19.92 9.29
C GLY A 144 -17.13 -20.82 10.26
N GLU A 145 -17.50 -20.29 11.44
CA GLU A 145 -18.25 -21.04 12.45
C GLU A 145 -19.64 -21.48 11.96
N GLY A 146 -20.35 -20.63 11.21
CA GLY A 146 -21.66 -20.97 10.65
C GLY A 146 -21.63 -21.98 9.50
N GLY A 147 -20.49 -22.12 8.81
CA GLY A 147 -20.28 -23.16 7.80
C GLY A 147 -20.00 -24.52 8.43
N ASP A 148 -19.16 -24.53 9.46
CA ASP A 148 -18.78 -25.75 10.18
C ASP A 148 -19.96 -26.36 10.95
N GLU A 149 -20.82 -25.54 11.54
CA GLU A 149 -22.01 -26.02 12.25
C GLU A 149 -23.01 -26.68 11.27
N LYS A 150 -23.26 -26.06 10.11
CA LYS A 150 -24.15 -26.64 9.08
C LYS A 150 -23.61 -27.94 8.50
N ALA A 151 -22.29 -28.03 8.28
CA ALA A 151 -21.65 -29.26 7.83
C ALA A 151 -21.80 -30.39 8.85
N ARG A 152 -21.64 -30.09 10.15
CA ARG A 152 -21.86 -31.05 11.24
C ARG A 152 -23.33 -31.48 11.34
N GLU A 153 -24.27 -30.55 11.23
CA GLU A 153 -25.71 -30.85 11.23
C GLU A 153 -26.10 -31.73 10.03
N GLU A 154 -25.57 -31.46 8.84
CA GLU A 154 -25.82 -32.26 7.64
C GLU A 154 -25.22 -33.67 7.74
N GLU A 155 -23.99 -33.80 8.25
CA GLU A 155 -23.34 -35.09 8.50
C GLU A 155 -24.12 -35.94 9.54
N GLN A 156 -24.63 -35.30 10.60
CA GLN A 156 -25.49 -35.96 11.58
C GLN A 156 -26.82 -36.40 10.97
N ARG A 157 -27.45 -35.57 10.13
CA ARG A 157 -28.70 -35.93 9.42
C ARG A 157 -28.50 -37.12 8.49
N ILE A 158 -27.41 -37.15 7.72
CA ILE A 158 -27.08 -38.27 6.82
C ILE A 158 -26.83 -39.54 7.65
N THR A 159 -26.03 -39.43 8.71
CA THR A 159 -25.71 -40.56 9.60
C THR A 159 -26.95 -41.14 10.27
N GLN A 160 -27.89 -40.29 10.71
CA GLN A 160 -29.14 -40.73 11.32
C GLN A 160 -30.06 -41.41 10.29
N HIS A 161 -30.11 -40.90 9.06
CA HIS A 161 -30.90 -41.51 7.99
C HIS A 161 -30.39 -42.90 7.62
N VAL A 162 -29.06 -43.07 7.48
CA VAL A 162 -28.43 -44.37 7.20
C VAL A 162 -28.69 -45.39 8.30
N ARG A 163 -28.72 -44.99 9.58
CA ARG A 163 -29.03 -45.89 10.70
C ARG A 163 -30.50 -46.33 10.77
N SER A 164 -31.39 -45.61 10.09
CA SER A 164 -32.83 -45.88 10.10
C SER A 164 -33.32 -46.77 8.95
N LEU A 165 -32.44 -47.09 8.00
CA LEU A 165 -32.65 -48.04 6.90
C LEU A 165 -32.12 -49.43 7.29
#